data_AF-A0A1H4H5F0-F1
#
_entry.id   AF-A0A1H4H5F0-F1
#
_cell.length_a   1.000
_cell.length_b   1.000
_cell.length_c   1.000
_cell.angle_alpha   90.00
_cell.angle_beta   90.00
_cell.angle_gamma   90.00
#
_symmetry.space_group_name_H-M   'P 1'
#
loop_
_entity.id
_entity.type
_entity.pdbx_description
1 polymer ?
#
loop_
_entity_poly.entity_id
_entity_poly.type
_entity_poly.pdbx_seq_one_letter_code
_entity_poly.pdbx_strand_id
1 'polypeptide(L)'
;MLEQMKIDPERIIEVDYSGAAKALKPVVYKNRDLYCCIFGSNREKGVLGCGKTTEEALTDWDKNLKVRLRKAEGDDEIVQHVKTLLSNGKVANSLQEEEFISQFRPLKKH
;
A
#
# COMPACT_ATOMS: atom_id res chain seq x y z
N MET A 1 17.18 -12.50 14.26
CA MET A 1 16.32 -11.55 15.00
C MET A 1 15.92 -10.48 14.01
N LEU A 2 14.62 -10.25 13.77
CA LEU A 2 14.15 -9.23 12.84
C LEU A 2 14.01 -7.92 13.62
N GLU A 3 14.88 -6.95 13.33
CA GLU A 3 14.78 -5.57 13.83
C GLU A 3 13.49 -4.94 13.28
N GLN A 4 12.44 -4.92 14.09
CA GLN A 4 11.28 -4.08 13.81
C GLN A 4 11.69 -2.62 13.85
N MET A 5 11.36 -1.89 12.80
CA MET A 5 11.60 -0.45 12.76
C MET A 5 10.76 0.21 13.86
N LYS A 6 11.40 0.76 14.89
CA LYS A 6 10.74 1.59 15.89
C LYS A 6 10.38 2.93 15.25
N ILE A 7 9.20 2.99 14.64
CA ILE A 7 8.60 4.27 14.25
C ILE A 7 8.02 4.85 15.55
N ASP A 8 8.52 6.00 15.98
CA ASP A 8 7.92 6.72 17.10
C ASP A 8 6.43 6.96 16.81
N PRO A 9 5.51 6.54 17.70
CA PRO A 9 4.08 6.69 17.47
C PRO A 9 3.69 8.17 17.35
N GLU A 10 4.44 9.07 17.98
CA GLU A 10 4.28 10.52 17.88
C GLU A 10 4.58 11.08 16.48
N ARG A 11 5.26 10.30 15.62
CA ARG A 11 5.56 10.68 14.23
C ARG A 11 4.58 10.09 13.24
N ILE A 12 3.67 9.23 13.69
CA ILE A 12 2.61 8.68 12.85
C ILE A 12 1.62 9.81 12.58
N ILE A 13 1.30 9.97 11.30
CA ILE A 13 0.36 11.00 10.86
C ILE A 13 -0.91 10.30 10.42
N GLU A 14 -2.00 10.64 11.07
CA GLU A 14 -3.33 10.26 10.60
C GLU A 14 -3.59 10.99 9.28
N VAL A 15 -3.87 10.20 8.25
CA VAL A 15 -4.21 10.69 6.92
C VAL A 15 -5.55 10.10 6.51
N ASP A 16 -6.33 10.89 5.77
CA ASP A 16 -7.55 10.40 5.16
C ASP A 16 -7.18 9.50 3.97
N TYR A 17 -7.30 8.20 4.17
CA TYR A 17 -6.95 7.23 3.16
C TYR A 17 -8.01 7.15 2.07
N SER A 18 -7.59 7.20 0.81
CA SER A 18 -8.44 6.97 -0.36
C SER A 18 -7.90 5.84 -1.23
N GLY A 19 -8.78 5.20 -2.01
CA GLY A 19 -8.43 4.06 -2.87
C GLY A 19 -7.73 2.92 -2.14
N ALA A 20 -6.53 2.53 -2.60
CA ALA A 20 -5.75 1.39 -2.07
C ALA A 20 -5.39 1.55 -0.61
N ALA A 21 -5.04 2.77 -0.24
CA ALA A 21 -4.59 3.06 1.10
C ALA A 21 -5.73 2.88 2.11
N LYS A 22 -7.00 2.96 1.69
CA LYS A 22 -8.15 2.76 2.59
C LYS A 22 -8.36 1.29 2.95
N ALA A 23 -8.11 0.40 1.99
CA ALA A 23 -8.18 -1.05 2.21
C ALA A 23 -6.96 -1.58 2.98
N LEU A 24 -5.77 -1.04 2.67
CA LEU A 24 -4.50 -1.54 3.20
C LEU A 24 -4.03 -0.77 4.45
N LYS A 25 -4.52 0.45 4.69
CA LYS A 25 -4.16 1.31 5.83
C LYS A 25 -2.64 1.34 6.09
N PRO A 26 -1.82 1.78 5.11
CA PRO A 26 -0.38 1.92 5.30
C PRO A 26 -0.08 2.89 6.45
N VAL A 27 0.95 2.60 7.24
CA VAL A 27 1.40 3.50 8.29
C VAL A 27 2.11 4.69 7.63
N VAL A 28 1.57 5.89 7.82
CA VAL A 28 2.20 7.13 7.38
C VAL A 28 2.92 7.75 8.55
N TYR A 29 4.19 8.07 8.35
CA TYR A 29 5.02 8.69 9.39
C TYR A 29 5.91 9.76 8.79
N LYS A 30 6.18 10.80 9.58
CA LYS A 30 7.13 11.84 9.20
C LYS A 30 8.54 11.39 9.52
N ASN A 31 9.39 11.34 8.50
CA ASN A 31 10.80 11.04 8.61
C ASN A 31 11.63 12.25 8.18
N ARG A 32 12.17 12.97 9.17
CA ARG A 32 12.88 14.25 8.97
C ARG A 32 11.98 15.26 8.23
N ASP A 33 12.32 15.58 6.99
CA ASP A 33 11.62 16.55 6.14
C ASP A 33 10.63 15.91 5.15
N LEU A 34 10.54 14.58 5.15
CA LEU A 34 9.73 13.82 4.22
C LEU A 34 8.64 13.04 4.95
N TYR A 35 7.52 12.82 4.26
CA TYR A 35 6.46 11.90 4.68
C TYR A 35 6.73 10.56 4.03
N CYS A 36 6.66 9.49 4.81
CA CYS A 36 6.85 8.14 4.33
C CYS A 36 5.67 7.26 4.72
N CYS A 37 5.31 6.36 3.82
CA CYS A 37 4.24 5.39 3.95
C CYS A 37 4.86 3.99 3.89
N ILE A 38 4.49 3.12 4.82
CA ILE A 38 4.90 1.71 4.81
C ILE A 38 3.69 0.81 4.99
N PHE A 39 3.56 -0.19 4.12
CA PHE A 39 2.60 -1.28 4.27
C PHE A 39 3.33 -2.62 4.35
N GLY A 40 3.16 -3.32 5.46
CA GLY A 40 3.82 -4.60 5.74
C GLY A 40 4.69 -4.55 6.99
N SER A 41 4.97 -5.72 7.56
CA SER A 41 5.60 -5.85 8.88
C SER A 41 7.08 -5.44 8.93
N ASN A 42 7.75 -5.30 7.78
CA ASN A 42 9.19 -4.93 7.69
C ASN A 42 9.51 -4.16 6.41
N ARG A 43 10.53 -3.28 6.44
CA ARG A 43 11.03 -2.54 5.26
C ARG A 43 11.44 -3.42 4.08
N GLU A 44 11.97 -4.62 4.37
CA GLU A 44 12.47 -5.54 3.35
C GLU A 44 11.36 -6.27 2.60
N LYS A 45 10.21 -6.46 3.27
CA LYS A 45 9.07 -7.21 2.73
C LYS A 45 7.88 -6.33 2.39
N GLY A 46 7.82 -5.12 2.94
CA GLY A 46 6.73 -4.17 2.77
C GLY A 46 6.89 -3.27 1.55
N VAL A 47 5.80 -2.61 1.17
CA VAL A 47 5.80 -1.54 0.17
C VAL A 47 6.04 -0.22 0.88
N LEU A 48 7.06 0.49 0.43
CA LEU A 48 7.46 1.80 0.93
C LEU A 48 7.10 2.86 -0.12
N GLY A 49 6.71 4.04 0.32
CA GLY A 49 6.67 5.23 -0.51
C GLY A 49 7.02 6.46 0.31
N CYS A 50 7.64 7.46 -0.30
CA CYS A 50 7.96 8.70 0.40
C CYS A 50 7.74 9.92 -0.51
N GLY A 51 7.47 11.08 0.10
CA GLY A 51 7.19 12.33 -0.58
C GLY A 51 7.38 13.54 0.32
N LYS A 52 7.28 14.75 -0.24
CA LYS A 52 7.33 15.99 0.56
C LYS A 52 6.00 16.30 1.23
N THR A 53 4.92 15.68 0.75
CA THR A 53 3.60 15.68 1.38
C THR A 53 3.09 14.27 1.62
N THR A 54 2.07 14.13 2.47
CA THR A 54 1.36 12.87 2.70
C THR A 54 0.77 12.30 1.41
N GLU A 55 0.22 13.16 0.55
CA GLU A 55 -0.32 12.80 -0.76
C GLU A 55 0.74 12.26 -1.71
N GLU A 56 1.93 12.90 -1.78
CA GLU A 56 3.05 12.37 -2.56
C GLU A 56 3.52 11.02 -2.04
N ALA A 57 3.62 10.87 -0.71
CA ALA A 57 4.04 9.61 -0.09
C ALA A 57 3.06 8.46 -0.39
N LEU A 58 1.75 8.73 -0.34
CA LEU A 58 0.70 7.78 -0.71
C LEU A 58 0.72 7.47 -2.21
N THR A 59 0.94 8.47 -3.06
CA THR A 59 1.03 8.30 -4.52
C THR A 59 2.24 7.45 -4.91
N ASP A 60 3.39 7.70 -4.28
CA ASP A 60 4.61 6.91 -4.50
C ASP A 60 4.42 5.47 -4.01
N TRP A 61 3.83 5.30 -2.84
CA TRP A 61 3.50 3.99 -2.28
C TRP A 61 2.54 3.21 -3.19
N ASP A 62 1.48 3.85 -3.71
CA ASP A 62 0.54 3.22 -4.64
C ASP A 62 1.21 2.78 -5.95
N LYS A 63 2.10 3.62 -6.50
CA LYS A 63 2.92 3.25 -7.67
C LYS A 63 3.79 2.04 -7.38
N ASN A 64 4.50 2.03 -6.25
CA ASN A 64 5.36 0.92 -5.86
C ASN A 64 4.53 -0.36 -5.64
N LEU A 65 3.35 -0.25 -5.04
CA LEU A 65 2.41 -1.37 -4.89
C LEU A 65 1.97 -1.92 -6.25
N LYS A 66 1.58 -1.05 -7.20
CA LYS A 66 1.19 -1.45 -8.56
C LYS A 66 2.31 -2.14 -9.32
N VAL A 67 3.52 -1.58 -9.26
CA VAL A 67 4.71 -2.17 -9.88
C VAL A 67 5.00 -3.52 -9.25
N ARG A 68 4.91 -3.62 -7.92
CA ARG A 68 5.11 -4.88 -7.19
C ARG A 68 4.08 -5.93 -7.56
N LEU A 69 2.81 -5.56 -7.66
CA LEU A 69 1.72 -6.45 -8.07
C LEU A 69 1.87 -6.94 -9.50
N ARG A 70 2.41 -6.10 -10.41
CA ARG A 70 2.70 -6.47 -11.79
C ARG A 70 3.93 -7.36 -11.93
N LYS A 71 4.94 -7.16 -11.08
CA LYS A 71 6.24 -7.85 -11.15
C LYS A 71 6.30 -9.13 -10.31
N ALA A 72 5.52 -9.20 -9.23
CA ALA A 72 5.58 -10.31 -8.29
C ALA A 72 5.12 -11.64 -8.92
N GLU A 73 6.04 -12.59 -8.99
CA GLU A 73 5.75 -13.97 -9.34
C GLU A 73 5.37 -14.74 -8.07
N GLY A 74 4.06 -15.04 -7.91
CA GLY A 74 3.50 -16.12 -7.07
C GLY A 74 3.69 -16.07 -5.54
N ASP A 75 4.90 -15.86 -5.06
CA ASP A 75 5.33 -16.12 -3.67
C ASP A 75 5.33 -14.87 -2.78
N ASP A 76 4.86 -13.75 -3.32
CA ASP A 76 4.93 -12.50 -2.58
C ASP A 76 3.79 -12.36 -1.58
N GLU A 77 4.12 -12.45 -0.30
CA GLU A 77 3.17 -12.35 0.82
C GLU A 77 2.32 -11.07 0.77
N ILE A 78 2.90 -9.93 0.39
CA ILE A 78 2.15 -8.67 0.23
C ILE A 78 1.17 -8.76 -0.94
N VAL A 79 1.61 -9.31 -2.08
CA VAL A 79 0.74 -9.46 -3.25
C VAL A 79 -0.36 -10.46 -3.00
N GLN A 80 -0.08 -11.56 -2.31
CA GLN A 80 -1.09 -12.52 -1.90
C GLN A 80 -2.07 -11.89 -0.91
N HIS A 81 -1.60 -11.12 0.06
CA HIS A 81 -2.45 -10.41 1.02
C HIS A 81 -3.34 -9.38 0.32
N VAL A 82 -2.78 -8.55 -0.56
CA VAL A 82 -3.53 -7.56 -1.34
C VAL A 82 -4.53 -8.26 -2.28
N LYS A 83 -4.11 -9.30 -3.01
CA LYS A 83 -5.02 -10.11 -3.85
C LYS A 83 -6.13 -10.77 -3.04
N THR A 84 -5.83 -11.22 -1.83
CA THR A 84 -6.80 -11.80 -0.89
C THR A 84 -7.79 -10.73 -0.45
N LEU A 85 -7.33 -9.54 -0.06
CA LEU A 85 -8.21 -8.40 0.27
C LEU A 85 -9.10 -8.00 -0.91
N LEU A 86 -8.54 -7.93 -2.12
CA LEU A 86 -9.29 -7.68 -3.36
C LEU A 86 -10.28 -8.80 -3.71
N SER A 87 -10.00 -10.05 -3.30
CA SER A 87 -10.88 -11.19 -3.56
C SER A 87 -11.96 -11.36 -2.49
N ASN A 88 -11.66 -11.01 -1.23
CA ASN A 88 -12.58 -11.01 -0.09
C ASN A 88 -13.48 -9.76 -0.04
N GLY A 89 -13.10 -8.68 -0.74
CA GLY A 89 -13.89 -7.45 -0.87
C GLY A 89 -15.27 -7.62 -1.51
N LYS A 90 -15.52 -8.77 -2.16
CA LYS A 90 -16.80 -9.15 -2.77
C LYS A 90 -18.05 -9.10 -1.88
N VAL A 91 -17.95 -8.74 -0.60
CA VAL A 91 -19.09 -8.66 0.33
C VAL A 91 -19.29 -7.27 0.96
N ALA A 92 -18.45 -6.26 0.71
CA ALA A 92 -18.67 -4.95 1.34
C ALA A 92 -18.34 -3.74 0.44
N ASN A 93 -19.38 -3.25 -0.25
CA ASN A 93 -19.50 -1.91 -0.85
C ASN A 93 -19.11 -1.78 -2.35
N SER A 94 -20.11 -2.01 -3.21
CA SER A 94 -20.01 -2.32 -4.63
C SER A 94 -19.58 -1.18 -5.59
N LEU A 95 -19.27 0.04 -5.14
CA LEU A 95 -18.99 1.17 -6.04
C LEU A 95 -17.56 1.73 -5.96
N GLN A 96 -16.88 1.63 -4.80
CA GLN A 96 -15.46 2.04 -4.72
C GLN A 96 -14.50 0.94 -5.14
N GLU A 97 -14.94 -0.33 -5.09
CA GLU A 97 -14.08 -1.48 -5.31
C GLU A 97 -13.81 -1.76 -6.79
N GLU A 98 -14.74 -1.45 -7.70
CA GLU A 98 -14.56 -1.70 -9.14
C GLU A 98 -13.53 -0.76 -9.78
N GLU A 99 -13.55 0.53 -9.47
CA GLU A 99 -12.49 1.47 -9.89
C GLU A 99 -11.14 1.07 -9.29
N PHE A 100 -11.17 0.65 -8.02
CA PHE A 100 -9.99 0.24 -7.30
C PHE A 100 -9.37 -1.02 -7.93
N ILE A 101 -10.12 -2.10 -8.13
CA ILE A 101 -9.66 -3.33 -8.78
C ILE A 101 -9.24 -3.10 -10.23
N SER A 102 -9.95 -2.24 -10.97
CA SER A 102 -9.62 -1.91 -12.36
C SER A 102 -8.20 -1.35 -12.50
N GLN A 103 -7.73 -0.56 -11.52
CA GLN A 103 -6.36 -0.04 -11.49
C GLN A 103 -5.26 -1.11 -11.36
N PHE A 104 -5.57 -2.29 -10.81
CA PHE A 104 -4.59 -3.36 -10.57
C PHE A 104 -4.77 -4.57 -11.48
N ARG A 105 -5.84 -4.62 -12.30
CA ARG A 105 -5.97 -5.69 -13.29
C ARG A 105 -4.82 -5.58 -14.29
N PRO A 106 -4.07 -6.67 -14.55
CA PRO A 106 -3.12 -6.68 -15.64
C PRO A 106 -3.87 -6.41 -16.95
N LEU A 107 -3.38 -5.47 -17.75
CA LEU A 107 -3.87 -5.25 -19.10
C LEU A 107 -3.73 -6.58 -19.86
N LYS A 108 -4.85 -7.25 -20.12
CA LYS A 108 -4.89 -8.35 -21.09
C LYS A 108 -4.42 -7.74 -22.42
N LYS A 109 -3.17 -8.03 -22.81
CA LYS A 109 -2.74 -7.82 -24.19
C LYS A 109 -3.57 -8.78 -25.04
N HIS A 110 -4.44 -8.19 -25.85
CA HIS A 110 -5.21 -8.88 -26.88
C HIS A 110 -4.34 -9.10 -28.12
#